data_AF-A0A1J1JIK7-F1
#
_entry.id   AF-A0A1J1JIK7-F1
#
_cell.length_a   1.000
_cell.length_b   1.000
_cell.length_c   1.000
_cell.angle_alpha   90.00
_cell.angle_beta   90.00
_cell.angle_gamma   90.00
#
_symmetry.space_group_name_H-M   'P 1'
#
loop_
_entity.id
_entity.type
_entity.pdbx_description
1 polymer ?
#
loop_
_entity_poly.entity_id
_entity_poly.type
_entity_poly.pdbx_seq_one_letter_code
_entity_poly.pdbx_strand_id
1 'polypeptide(L)' 'MVDAYLQMNKLSVEAKLIYEKLDLMLSEGGGEEIYALITLLNELGLQLAITVK' A
#
# COMPACT_ATOMS: atom_id res chain seq x y z
N MET A 1 -2.70 -12.59 -10.93
CA MET A 1 -1.28 -12.48 -10.53
C MET A 1 -0.41 -11.87 -11.62
N VAL A 2 -0.66 -12.14 -12.91
CA VAL A 2 0.13 -11.61 -14.04
C VAL A 2 0.05 -10.09 -14.22
N ASP A 3 -1.11 -9.47 -13.97
CA ASP A 3 -1.29 -8.02 -14.21
C ASP A 3 -0.53 -7.12 -13.23
N ALA A 4 -0.45 -7.50 -11.95
CA ALA A 4 0.26 -6.71 -10.94
C ALA A 4 1.76 -6.60 -11.25
N TYR A 5 2.40 -7.71 -11.63
CA TYR A 5 3.80 -7.74 -12.06
C TYR A 5 4.04 -6.95 -13.36
N LEU A 6 3.11 -6.98 -14.31
CA LEU A 6 3.19 -6.21 -15.56
C LEU A 6 3.06 -4.69 -15.30
N GLN A 7 2.31 -4.28 -14.28
CA GLN A 7 2.24 -2.88 -13.87
C GLN A 7 3.46 -2.43 -13.06
N MET A 8 4.10 -3.33 -12.32
CA MET A 8 5.36 -3.03 -11.61
C MET A 8 6.50 -2.63 -12.56
N ASN A 9 6.52 -3.17 -13.79
CA ASN A 9 7.48 -2.76 -14.83
C ASN A 9 7.26 -1.32 -15.35
N LYS A 10 6.17 -0.66 -14.95
CA LYS A 10 5.87 0.74 -15.28
C LYS A 10 6.13 1.70 -14.12
N LEU A 11 6.57 1.21 -12.96
CA LEU A 11 6.94 2.07 -11.85
C LEU A 11 8.27 2.77 -12.16
N SER A 12 8.41 4.02 -11.71
CA SER A 12 9.73 4.65 -11.67
C SER A 12 10.63 3.87 -10.69
N VAL A 13 11.95 4.08 -10.79
CA VAL A 13 12.93 3.42 -9.91
C VAL A 13 12.61 3.72 -8.44
N GLU A 14 12.25 4.96 -8.14
CA GLU A 14 11.88 5.41 -6.79
C GLU A 14 10.59 4.75 -6.31
N ALA A 15 9.57 4.67 -7.17
CA ALA A 15 8.31 4.02 -6.82
C ALA A 15 8.48 2.51 -6.60
N LYS A 16 9.40 1.86 -7.33
CA LYS A 16 9.74 0.45 -7.13
C LYS A 16 10.42 0.21 -5.78
N LEU A 17 11.38 1.06 -5.39
CA LEU A 17 12.03 0.96 -4.07
C LEU A 17 11.04 1.13 -2.92
N ILE A 18 10.09 2.07 -3.06
CA ILE A 18 9.02 2.25 -2.06
C ILE A 18 8.11 1.03 -2.01
N TYR A 19 7.76 0.45 -3.16
CA TYR A 19 7.00 -0.79 -3.24
C TYR A 19 7.72 -1.94 -2.52
N GLU A 20 9.00 -2.19 -2.83
CA GLU A 20 9.76 -3.29 -2.24
C GLU A 20 9.87 -3.15 -0.72
N LYS A 21 10.06 -1.93 -0.22
CA LYS A 21 10.04 -1.64 1.22
C LYS A 21 8.68 -1.94 1.84
N LEU A 22 7.59 -1.52 1.19
CA LEU A 22 6.23 -1.78 1.66
C LEU A 22 5.93 -3.30 1.68
N ASP A 23 6.30 -4.01 0.61
CA ASP A 23 6.12 -5.45 0.46
C ASP A 23 6.82 -6.24 1.58
N LEU A 24 8.06 -5.83 1.94
CA LEU A 24 8.78 -6.40 3.06
C LEU A 24 8.05 -6.19 4.40
N MET A 25 7.62 -4.96 4.68
CA MET A 25 6.88 -4.64 5.91
C MET A 25 5.58 -5.44 6.02
N LEU A 26 4.85 -5.59 4.90
CA LEU A 26 3.63 -6.39 4.85
C LEU A 26 3.89 -7.89 5.02
N SER A 27 5.00 -8.39 4.47
CA SER A 27 5.39 -9.80 4.61
C SER A 27 5.78 -10.17 6.03
N GLU A 28 6.41 -9.24 6.77
CA GLU A 28 6.84 -9.44 8.15
C GLU A 28 5.70 -9.21 9.17
N GLY A 29 4.94 -8.12 9.02
CA GLY A 29 3.93 -7.68 9.99
C GLY A 29 2.48 -7.97 9.59
N GLY A 30 2.23 -8.60 8.43
CA GLY A 30 0.88 -8.87 7.92
C GLY A 30 0.05 -7.62 7.57
N GLY A 31 0.62 -6.42 7.74
CA GLY A 31 -0.06 -5.15 7.54
C GLY A 31 -1.00 -4.74 8.69
N GLU A 32 -0.82 -5.29 9.90
CA GLU A 32 -1.67 -4.98 11.06
C GLU A 32 -1.80 -3.47 11.31
N GLU A 33 -0.74 -2.69 11.13
CA GLU A 33 -0.76 -1.25 11.34
C GLU A 33 -1.65 -0.53 10.32
N ILE A 34 -1.71 -1.00 9.07
CA ILE A 34 -2.56 -0.43 8.02
C ILE A 34 -4.03 -0.69 8.35
N TYR A 35 -4.36 -1.92 8.76
CA TYR A 35 -5.72 -2.26 9.15
C TYR A 35 -6.17 -1.51 10.40
N ALA A 36 -5.29 -1.36 11.39
CA ALA A 36 -5.56 -0.56 12.59
C ALA A 36 -5.84 0.90 12.24
N LEU A 37 -5.04 1.51 11.35
CA LEU A 37 -5.26 2.86 10.86
C LEU A 37 -6.61 3.00 10.14
N ILE A 38 -6.93 2.10 9.21
CA ILE A 38 -8.20 2.12 8.47
C ILE A 38 -9.37 2.01 9.45
N THR A 39 -9.27 1.11 10.42
CA THR A 39 -10.30 0.91 11.45
C THR A 39 -10.50 2.18 12.27
N LEU A 40 -9.42 2.80 12.72
CA LEU A 40 -9.49 4.07 13.45
C LEU A 40 -10.18 5.17 12.63
N LEU A 41 -9.82 5.32 11.34
CA LEU A 41 -10.45 6.31 10.48
C LEU A 41 -11.95 6.07 10.35
N ASN A 42 -12.37 4.81 10.17
CA ASN A 42 -13.78 4.46 10.08
C ASN A 42 -14.55 4.79 11.38
N GLU A 43 -13.97 4.50 12.55
CA GLU A 43 -14.55 4.87 13.85
C GLU A 43 -14.69 6.38 14.04
N LEU A 44 -13.82 7.17 13.40
CA LEU A 44 -13.88 8.62 13.37
C LEU A 44 -14.84 9.18 12.31
N GLY A 45 -15.51 8.32 11.53
CA GLY A 45 -16.36 8.73 10.40
C GLY A 45 -15.57 9.29 9.21
N LEU A 46 -14.28 8.96 9.11
CA LEU A 46 -13.37 9.39 8.06
C LEU A 46 -13.10 8.22 7.09
N GLN A 47 -12.80 8.56 5.83
CA GLN A 47 -12.44 7.58 4.82
C GLN A 47 -11.09 7.92 4.18
N LEU A 48 -10.23 6.91 4.04
CA LEU A 48 -9.01 7.01 3.25
C LEU A 48 -9.36 6.96 1.74
N ALA A 49 -8.96 7.99 1.00
CA ALA A 49 -9.19 8.08 -0.44
C ALA A 49 -7.86 8.29 -1.20
N ILE A 50 -7.69 7.58 -2.31
CA ILE A 50 -6.54 7.75 -3.21
C ILE A 50 -6.97 8.70 -4.34
N THR A 51 -6.17 9.72 -4.60
CA THR A 51 -6.37 10.66 -5.71
C THR A 51 -5.19 10.61 -6.66
N VAL A 52 -5.45 10.83 -7.96
CA VAL A 52 -4.40 10.98 -8.97
C VAL A 52 -3.87 12.41 -8.88
N LYS A 53 -2.54 12.57 -8.92
CA LYS A 53 -1.89 13.88 -9.03
C LYS A 53 -1.94 14.42 -10.44
#